data_AF-X1DQ63-F1
#
_entry.id   AF-X1DQ63-F1
#
_cell.length_a   1.000
_cell.length_b   1.000
_cell.length_c   1.000
_cell.angle_alpha   90.00
_cell.angle_beta   90.00
_cell.angle_gamma   90.00
#
_symmetry.space_group_name_H-M   'P 1'
#
loop_
_entity.id
_entity.type
_entity.pdbx_description
1 polymer ?
#
loop_
_entity_poly.entity_id
_entity_poly.type
_entity_poly.pdbx_seq_one_letter_code
_entity_poly.pdbx_strand_id
1 'polypeptide(L)' 'MIIKPSNFGNGGEVDFTAHYKEGTKQGRASLRKQHGVYEVYVKWFFSKKDETVLHKGSLRGCVDFANARFGLNDIVGG' A
#
# COMPACT_ATOMS: atom_id res chain seq x y z
N MET A 1 -11.29 4.33 0.71
CA MET A 1 -10.42 5.42 1.22
C MET A 1 -9.35 5.69 0.17
N ILE A 2 -9.51 6.70 -0.69
CA ILE A 2 -8.50 7.04 -1.70
C ILE A 2 -7.19 7.45 -1.01
N ILE A 3 -6.06 6.82 -1.37
CA ILE A 3 -4.75 7.27 -0.92
C ILE A 3 -4.41 8.54 -1.68
N LYS A 4 -4.27 9.66 -0.98
CA LYS A 4 -3.79 10.91 -1.58
C LYS A 4 -2.29 11.08 -1.30
N PRO A 5 -1.48 11.54 -2.28
CA PRO A 5 -0.08 11.87 -2.06
C PRO A 5 0.14 12.90 -0.94
N SER A 6 -0.84 13.78 -0.69
CA SER A 6 -0.85 14.72 0.43
C SER A 6 -0.79 14.05 1.81
N ASN A 7 -1.20 12.79 1.93
CA ASN A 7 -1.10 12.02 3.17
C ASN A 7 0.36 11.66 3.50
N PHE A 8 1.29 11.80 2.55
CA PHE A 8 2.71 11.52 2.70
C PHE A 8 3.56 12.78 2.95
N GLY A 9 2.91 13.92 3.25
CA GLY A 9 3.52 15.26 3.29
C GLY A 9 4.74 15.42 4.20
N ASN A 10 4.98 14.52 5.15
CA ASN A 10 6.11 14.59 6.09
C ASN A 10 7.11 13.43 5.98
N GLY A 11 7.10 12.65 4.89
CA GLY A 11 8.05 11.53 4.74
C GLY A 11 7.83 10.36 5.71
N GLY A 12 6.68 10.35 6.41
CA GLY A 12 6.24 9.26 7.26
C GLY A 12 5.62 8.11 6.46
N GLU A 13 5.66 6.92 7.06
CA GLU A 13 4.95 5.72 6.62
C GLU A 13 3.44 5.98 6.63
N VAL A 14 2.74 5.62 5.56
CA VAL A 14 1.28 5.70 5.50
C VAL A 14 0.75 4.29 5.42
N ASP A 15 0.14 3.85 6.51
CA ASP A 15 -0.75 2.71 6.53
C ASP A 15 -2.09 3.10 5.89
N PHE A 16 -2.38 2.63 4.68
CA PHE A 16 -3.69 2.86 4.04
C PHE A 16 -4.52 1.59 3.85
N THR A 17 -4.04 0.43 4.30
CA THR A 17 -4.64 -0.80 3.79
C THR A 17 -5.69 -1.42 4.69
N ALA A 18 -6.87 -1.52 4.08
CA ALA A 18 -7.89 -2.53 4.31
C ALA A 18 -7.41 -3.90 3.78
N HIS A 19 -7.38 -4.90 4.65
CA HIS A 19 -7.16 -6.34 4.42
C HIS A 19 -6.84 -6.78 2.97
N TYR A 20 -5.56 -6.99 2.64
CA TYR A 20 -5.15 -7.71 1.42
C TYR A 20 -5.37 -9.22 1.60
N LYS A 21 -5.91 -9.89 0.60
CA LYS A 21 -6.10 -11.35 0.59
C LYS A 21 -5.54 -11.94 -0.69
N GLU A 22 -4.66 -12.92 -0.57
CA GLU A 22 -4.11 -13.70 -1.67
C GLU A 22 -4.30 -15.18 -1.35
N GLY A 23 -5.26 -15.81 -2.02
CA GLY A 23 -5.71 -17.16 -1.67
C GLY A 23 -6.21 -17.25 -0.22
N THR A 24 -5.55 -18.08 0.59
CA THR A 24 -5.82 -18.27 2.02
C THR A 24 -5.07 -17.29 2.92
N LYS A 25 -4.10 -16.53 2.39
CA LYS A 25 -3.29 -15.58 3.16
C LYS A 25 -3.99 -14.24 3.25
N GLN A 26 -3.98 -13.66 4.44
CA GLN A 26 -4.45 -12.30 4.70
C GLN A 26 -3.31 -11.46 5.24
N GLY A 27 -3.19 -10.23 4.75
CA GLY A 27 -2.15 -9.30 5.15
C GLY A 27 -2.63 -7.86 5.11
N ARG A 28 -1.81 -6.98 5.68
CA ARG A 28 -2.00 -5.54 5.62
C ARG A 28 -0.98 -4.98 4.63
N ALA A 29 -1.45 -4.35 3.56
CA ALA A 29 -0.53 -3.58 2.73
C ALA A 29 -0.20 -2.24 3.38
N SER A 30 0.88 -1.61 2.96
CA SER A 30 1.35 -0.33 3.47
C SER A 30 2.29 0.27 2.44
N LEU A 31 2.49 1.58 2.49
CA LEU A 31 3.48 2.28 1.67
C LEU A 31 4.40 3.01 2.62
N ARG A 32 5.68 2.64 2.55
CA ARG A 32 6.75 3.26 3.34
C ARG A 32 7.76 3.93 2.42
N LYS A 33 8.48 4.89 2.96
CA LYS A 33 9.69 5.43 2.34
C LYS A 33 10.89 4.74 2.97
N GLN A 34 11.66 4.00 2.18
CA GLN A 34 12.88 3.34 2.61
C GLN A 34 14.04 3.78 1.73
N HIS A 35 15.11 4.30 2.34
CA HIS A 35 16.36 4.67 1.63
C HIS A 35 16.12 5.62 0.43
N GLY A 36 15.18 6.57 0.56
CA GLY A 36 14.88 7.56 -0.47
C GLY A 36 13.89 7.10 -1.55
N VAL A 37 13.46 5.85 -1.53
CA VAL A 37 12.48 5.27 -2.46
C VAL A 37 11.22 4.86 -1.73
N TYR A 38 10.09 4.88 -2.43
CA TYR A 38 8.81 4.47 -1.87
C TYR A 38 8.54 3.01 -2.24
N GLU A 39 7.98 2.26 -1.29
CA GLU A 39 7.72 0.83 -1.44
C GLU A 39 6.31 0.52 -0.95
N VAL A 40 5.52 -0.15 -1.79
CA VAL A 40 4.25 -0.76 -1.39
C VAL A 40 4.54 -2.20 -1.01
N TYR A 41 4.28 -2.56 0.24
CA TYR A 41 4.54 -3.90 0.77
C TYR A 41 3.32 -4.45 1.48
N VAL A 42 3.23 -5.77 1.58
CA VAL A 42 2.23 -6.49 2.35
C VAL A 42 2.91 -7.16 3.53
N LYS A 43 2.39 -6.91 4.73
CA LYS A 43 2.73 -7.63 5.94
C LYS A 43 1.66 -8.66 6.24
N TRP A 44 1.99 -9.94 6.16
CA TRP A 44 1.04 -11.04 6.37
C TRP A 44 0.68 -11.21 7.86
N PHE A 45 -0.60 -11.31 8.20
CA PHE A 45 -1.04 -11.33 9.61
C PHE A 45 -0.49 -12.51 10.41
N PHE A 46 -0.39 -13.68 9.77
CA PHE A 46 0.10 -14.90 10.40
C PHE A 46 1.61 -15.09 10.29
N SER A 47 2.33 -14.11 9.73
CA SER A 47 3.77 -14.17 9.58
C SER A 47 4.39 -12.80 9.83
N LYS A 48 4.75 -12.53 11.09
CA LYS A 48 5.29 -11.23 11.53
C LYS A 48 6.58 -10.78 10.82
N LYS A 49 7.25 -11.68 10.10
CA LYS A 49 8.49 -11.44 9.35
C LYS A 49 8.35 -11.60 7.83
N ASP A 50 7.16 -11.91 7.34
CA ASP A 50 6.92 -12.10 5.90
C ASP A 50 6.33 -10.81 5.36
N GLU A 51 7.24 -9.94 4.90
CA GLU A 51 6.90 -8.74 4.16
C GLU A 51 7.18 -9.00 2.68
N THR A 52 6.19 -8.78 1.83
CA THR A 52 6.36 -8.90 0.38
C THR A 52 6.24 -7.52 -0.24
N VAL A 53 7.32 -7.04 -0.88
CA VAL A 53 7.29 -5.80 -1.65
C VAL A 53 6.57 -6.09 -2.97
N LEU A 54 5.46 -5.38 -3.20
CA LEU A 54 4.65 -5.51 -4.41
C LEU A 54 5.08 -4.51 -5.48
N HIS A 55 5.51 -3.31 -5.07
CA HIS A 55 5.96 -2.27 -5.98
C HIS A 55 6.95 -1.33 -5.31
N LYS A 56 7.89 -0.78 -6.08
CA LYS A 56 8.93 0.14 -5.61
C LYS A 56 9.19 1.22 -6.65
N GLY A 57 9.22 2.48 -6.22
CA GLY A 57 9.44 3.59 -7.14
C GLY A 57 9.23 4.96 -6.53
N SER A 58 8.75 5.89 -7.36
CA SER A 58 8.36 7.22 -6.93
C SER A 58 7.08 7.16 -6.09
N LEU A 59 6.88 8.15 -5.21
CA LEU A 59 5.66 8.24 -4.39
C LEU A 59 4.40 8.13 -5.25
N ARG A 60 4.36 8.88 -6.36
CA ARG A 60 3.23 8.87 -7.29
C ARG A 60 3.00 7.48 -7.89
N GLY A 61 4.05 6.81 -8.36
CA GLY A 61 3.93 5.45 -8.92
C GLY A 61 3.42 4.43 -7.89
N CYS A 62 3.91 4.51 -6.65
CA CYS A 62 3.45 3.65 -5.56
C CYS A 62 1.99 3.94 -5.15
N VAL A 63 1.57 5.21 -5.14
CA VAL A 63 0.18 5.60 -4.86
C VAL A 63 -0.75 5.13 -5.98
N ASP A 64 -0.36 5.33 -7.25
CA ASP A 64 -1.13 4.91 -8.41
C ASP A 64 -1.27 3.37 -8.44
N PHE A 65 -0.16 2.65 -8.19
CA PHE A 65 -0.17 1.20 -8.03
C PHE A 65 -1.09 0.75 -6.90
N ALA A 66 -0.99 1.36 -5.72
CA ALA A 66 -1.81 0.99 -4.57
C ALA A 66 -3.30 1.27 -4.82
N ASN A 67 -3.64 2.42 -5.41
CA ASN A 67 -5.02 2.74 -5.76
C ASN A 67 -5.60 1.78 -6.81
N ALA A 68 -4.81 1.42 -7.83
CA ALA A 68 -5.21 0.46 -8.86
C ALA A 68 -5.32 -0.97 -8.34
N ARG A 69 -4.38 -1.42 -7.50
CA ARG A 69 -4.29 -2.80 -7.02
C ARG A 69 -5.25 -3.10 -5.88
N PHE A 70 -5.49 -2.15 -4.98
CA PHE A 70 -6.31 -2.34 -3.78
C PHE A 70 -7.70 -1.69 -3.87
N GLY A 71 -8.10 -1.23 -5.04
CA GLY A 71 -9.46 -0.74 -5.27
C GLY A 71 -9.81 0.49 -4.41
N LEU A 72 -8.80 1.33 -4.12
CA LEU A 72 -9.05 2.62 -3.46
C LEU A 72 -9.47 3.69 -4.48
N ASN A 73 -9.71 3.29 -5.72
CA ASN A 73 -10.65 3.98 -6.60
C ASN A 73 -12.04 3.86 -5.99
N ASP A 74 -12.55 4.99 -5.54
CA ASP A 74 -13.99 5.18 -5.36
C ASP A 74 -14.68 4.83 -6.68
N ILE A 75 -15.20 3.61 -6.79
CA ILE A 75 -16.41 3.36 -7.56
C ILE A 75 -17.52 3.28 -6.51
N VAL A 76 -17.88 4.44 -5.98
CA VAL A 76 -19.29 4.76 -5.81
C VAL A 76 -19.72 5.42 -7.11
N GLY A 77 -20.51 4.73 -7.93
CA GLY A 77 -21.18 5.33 -9.09
C GLY A 77 -21.38 4.36 -10.25
N GLY A 78 -22.52 3.63 -10.23
CA GLY A 78 -23.02 2.79 -11.31
C GLY A 78 -23.93 1.69 -10.81
#